data_AF-A0A916GXA3-F1
#
_entry.id   AF-A0A916GXA3-F1
#
_cell.length_a   1.000
_cell.length_b   1.000
_cell.length_c   1.000
_cell.angle_alpha   90.00
_cell.angle_beta   90.00
_cell.angle_gamma   90.00
#
_symmetry.space_group_name_H-M   'P 1'
#
loop_
_entity.id
_entity.type
_entity.pdbx_description
1 polymer ?
#
loop_
_entity_poly.entity_id
_entity_poly.type
_entity_poly.pdbx_seq_one_letter_code
_entity_poly.pdbx_strand_id
1 'polypeptide(L)'
;MTNQTIDPSGLIPPERDACAIICYINKEARPTHGNVQRTIEALVKMGHRAGEINGEGDGCGVLTDIPRMIWREVLEGAGHDPNLAEMPGFAVGHLLLPKEATTADPQLQETILARFAAAGVQLLVERPGIVRSEVLSSRAREGEPLFWQVAVLCPEKVAAPALLFQLQTAIERDFAVHVASLSADVTAWKVHGAPELLPRYYPELRRRDFLSSVTIGHSRYSTNTLPTVLRAQPFSLLGHNGEINTIARLREEARMMGIPLFADGSDSQDLNRTLEGLMFRYGLTLFEAMEVVFPPIFSAMDGMAPELKSMYTWFRRFLKASAQGPAAIIARHRELCVFSVDAMGLRPLWVGETTKEIFASSELGVVPHEEILADPKPLAPGEKVGVRITAGQPVELMDHPALRRDVFQNFRKRTNLPAQEKALMAAGCVGAIHELPLRTDGAGVGQKAKWHRNAKLHQDNLMSAFAWKSSDLSNLREMARSGSDPIASLGYDGPLASLSNQRQNLSDYFKEQVAVVTNPAIDREREAEHFSTRVYLGPRPQLK
;
A
#
# COMPACT_ATOMS: atom_id res chain seq x y z
N MET A 1 17.99 32.80 -2.17
CA MET A 1 16.85 33.62 -1.71
C MET A 1 16.18 34.22 -2.92
N THR A 2 15.04 33.69 -3.36
CA THR A 2 13.95 34.46 -4.02
C THR A 2 12.78 33.54 -4.38
N ASN A 3 11.60 34.03 -4.03
CA ASN A 3 10.27 33.77 -4.58
C ASN A 3 9.63 32.40 -4.37
N GLN A 4 9.27 32.11 -3.11
CA GLN A 4 7.96 31.52 -2.84
C GLN A 4 6.93 32.65 -2.90
N THR A 5 6.02 32.58 -3.86
CA THR A 5 4.80 33.41 -3.94
C THR A 5 3.93 33.15 -2.71
N ILE A 6 4.05 34.00 -1.70
CA ILE A 6 3.09 34.08 -0.60
C ILE A 6 1.89 34.87 -1.13
N ASP A 7 0.72 34.22 -1.19
CA ASP A 7 -0.54 34.90 -1.48
C ASP A 7 -0.81 35.97 -0.38
N PRO A 8 -0.88 37.27 -0.73
CA PRO A 8 -1.08 38.34 0.23
C PRO A 8 -2.51 38.40 0.81
N SER A 9 -3.45 37.58 0.33
CA SER A 9 -4.82 37.56 0.83
C SER A 9 -4.96 36.92 2.22
N GLY A 10 -4.04 36.03 2.61
CA GLY A 10 -4.14 35.23 3.83
C GLY A 10 -5.36 34.30 3.87
N LEU A 11 -6.13 34.18 2.78
CA LEU A 11 -7.36 33.39 2.69
C LEU A 11 -7.11 31.97 2.14
N ILE A 12 -5.94 31.71 1.57
CA ILE A 12 -5.52 30.38 1.14
C ILE A 12 -4.62 29.80 2.25
N PRO A 13 -5.07 28.75 2.97
CA PRO A 13 -4.19 28.05 3.91
C PRO A 13 -2.95 27.55 3.16
N PRO A 14 -1.74 27.64 3.74
CA PRO A 14 -0.56 27.03 3.14
C PRO A 14 -0.83 25.55 2.88
N GLU A 15 -0.76 25.13 1.62
CA GLU A 15 -1.12 23.79 1.17
C GLU A 15 -0.17 22.74 1.75
N ARG A 16 -0.72 21.68 2.36
CA ARG A 16 0.05 20.62 3.03
C ARG A 16 -0.48 19.26 2.61
N ASP A 17 0.20 18.59 1.69
CA ASP A 17 -0.36 17.39 1.06
C ASP A 17 0.36 16.11 1.49
N ALA A 18 0.51 15.86 2.80
CA ALA A 18 1.27 14.70 3.28
C ALA A 18 0.84 14.21 4.67
N CYS A 19 0.34 12.98 4.78
CA CYS A 19 0.16 12.28 6.06
C CYS A 19 1.45 12.22 6.91
N ALA A 20 1.32 12.03 8.22
CA ALA A 20 2.42 11.72 9.13
C ALA A 20 2.54 10.21 9.34
N ILE A 21 3.76 9.67 9.27
CA ILE A 21 4.04 8.26 9.61
C ILE A 21 5.30 8.17 10.46
N ILE A 22 5.27 7.28 11.46
CA ILE A 22 6.39 7.04 12.38
C ILE A 22 6.39 5.58 12.82
N CYS A 23 7.56 5.02 13.07
CA CYS A 23 7.74 3.75 13.75
C CYS A 23 8.86 3.87 14.78
N TYR A 24 8.67 3.26 15.94
CA TYR A 24 9.74 2.97 16.88
C TYR A 24 9.82 1.47 17.14
N ILE A 25 11.03 0.92 17.07
CA ILE A 25 11.35 -0.48 17.34
C ILE A 25 12.37 -0.51 18.47
N ASN A 26 12.07 -1.19 19.58
CA ASN A 26 13.02 -1.38 20.67
C ASN A 26 14.16 -2.33 20.24
N LYS A 27 15.42 -1.89 20.37
CA LYS A 27 16.60 -2.65 19.91
C LYS A 27 16.86 -3.97 20.63
N GLU A 28 16.32 -4.13 21.84
CA GLU A 28 16.42 -5.36 22.64
C GLU A 28 15.21 -6.29 22.42
N ALA A 29 14.33 -5.97 21.48
CA ALA A 29 13.06 -6.67 21.25
C ALA A 29 12.18 -6.77 22.51
N ARG A 30 12.36 -5.85 23.48
CA ARG A 30 11.62 -5.85 24.74
C ARG A 30 10.41 -4.91 24.64
N PRO A 31 9.19 -5.41 24.91
CA PRO A 31 8.01 -4.56 24.96
C PRO A 31 8.11 -3.54 26.09
N THR A 32 7.86 -2.26 25.78
CA THR A 32 7.85 -1.17 26.77
C THR A 32 6.69 -0.22 26.52
N HIS A 33 6.16 0.38 27.59
CA HIS A 33 5.18 1.45 27.47
C HIS A 33 5.77 2.71 26.81
N GLY A 34 7.05 2.97 27.07
CA GLY A 34 7.75 4.12 26.49
C GLY A 34 7.78 4.12 24.96
N ASN A 35 7.82 2.95 24.32
CA ASN A 35 7.77 2.83 22.85
C ASN A 35 6.42 3.32 22.30
N VAL A 36 5.31 2.99 22.97
CA VAL A 36 3.96 3.46 22.60
C VAL A 36 3.85 4.97 22.82
N GLN A 37 4.28 5.46 23.99
CA GLN A 37 4.23 6.87 24.34
C GLN A 37 5.04 7.74 23.35
N ARG A 38 6.30 7.37 23.07
CA ARG A 38 7.15 8.09 22.11
C ARG A 38 6.55 8.13 20.71
N THR A 39 5.92 7.05 20.28
CA THR A 39 5.28 6.99 18.97
C THR A 39 4.10 7.96 18.87
N ILE A 40 3.25 8.02 19.90
CA ILE A 40 2.13 8.96 19.95
C ILE A 40 2.64 10.40 20.05
N GLU A 41 3.64 10.68 20.88
CA GLU A 41 4.25 12.01 20.99
C GLU A 41 4.90 12.47 19.68
N ALA A 42 5.55 11.58 18.93
CA ALA A 42 6.09 11.88 17.62
C ALA A 42 4.99 12.20 16.59
N LEU A 43 3.86 11.50 16.63
CA LEU A 43 2.70 11.83 15.80
C LEU A 43 2.13 13.22 16.14
N VAL A 44 2.01 13.54 17.43
CA VAL A 44 1.56 14.86 17.92
C VAL A 44 2.46 15.97 17.39
N LYS A 45 3.79 15.77 17.41
CA LYS A 45 4.75 16.73 16.82
C LYS A 45 4.59 16.92 15.31
N MET A 46 4.03 15.93 14.61
CA MET A 46 3.67 16.02 13.18
C MET A 46 2.21 16.42 12.97
N GLY A 47 1.53 16.98 13.98
CA GLY A 47 0.16 17.47 13.83
C GLY A 47 0.01 18.47 12.68
N HIS A 48 1.07 19.23 12.35
CA HIS A 48 1.08 20.13 11.19
C HIS A 48 0.93 19.42 9.84
N ARG A 49 1.18 18.10 9.77
CA ARG A 49 0.98 17.24 8.59
C ARG A 49 -0.40 16.56 8.55
N ALA A 50 -1.18 16.66 9.61
CA ALA A 50 -2.52 16.10 9.64
C ALA A 50 -3.51 17.06 8.98
N GLY A 51 -4.52 16.52 8.31
CA GLY A 51 -5.60 17.34 7.78
C GLY A 51 -6.51 17.74 8.92
N GLU A 52 -6.85 19.02 8.99
CA GLU A 52 -7.74 19.58 10.00
C GLU A 52 -8.87 20.35 9.29
N ILE A 53 -10.11 19.94 9.55
CA ILE A 53 -11.30 20.65 9.08
C ILE A 53 -11.99 21.22 10.30
N ASN A 54 -12.02 22.56 10.43
CA ASN A 54 -12.69 23.26 11.54
C ASN A 54 -12.25 22.82 12.96
N GLY A 55 -10.97 22.54 13.21
CA GLY A 55 -10.52 22.02 14.51
C GLY A 55 -10.45 20.50 14.61
N GLU A 56 -10.88 19.75 13.59
CA GLU A 56 -11.04 18.29 13.63
C GLU A 56 -10.07 17.57 12.69
N GLY A 57 -9.24 16.70 13.23
CA GLY A 57 -8.30 15.88 12.45
C GLY A 57 -8.98 14.78 11.62
N ASP A 58 -8.44 14.45 10.45
CA ASP A 58 -9.04 13.46 9.52
C ASP A 58 -9.03 12.00 10.01
N GLY A 59 -8.26 11.72 11.06
CA GLY A 59 -8.12 10.40 11.68
C GLY A 59 -6.67 10.00 11.90
N CYS A 60 -6.41 9.37 13.04
CA CYS A 60 -5.10 8.89 13.43
C CYS A 60 -5.19 7.52 14.09
N GLY A 61 -4.05 6.87 14.22
CA GLY A 61 -3.98 5.56 14.85
C GLY A 61 -2.58 5.08 15.15
N VAL A 62 -2.53 4.01 15.93
CA VAL A 62 -1.31 3.26 16.22
C VAL A 62 -1.55 1.76 16.02
N LEU A 63 -0.53 1.07 15.49
CA LEU A 63 -0.44 -0.39 15.46
C LEU A 63 0.60 -0.82 16.49
N THR A 64 0.19 -1.66 17.44
CA THR A 64 1.03 -2.11 18.56
C THR A 64 1.14 -3.63 18.56
N ASP A 65 2.05 -4.19 19.35
CA ASP A 65 1.90 -5.55 19.84
C ASP A 65 0.53 -5.72 20.52
N ILE A 66 0.01 -6.95 20.55
CA ILE A 66 -1.07 -7.30 21.46
C ILE A 66 -0.62 -6.96 22.89
N PRO A 67 -1.38 -6.14 23.66
CA PRO A 67 -1.02 -5.79 25.02
C PRO A 67 -1.30 -6.97 25.95
N ARG A 68 -0.40 -7.97 25.95
CA ARG A 68 -0.60 -9.28 26.61
C ARG A 68 -0.96 -9.14 28.08
N MET A 69 -0.31 -8.25 28.82
CA MET A 69 -0.59 -8.02 30.24
C MET A 69 -2.04 -7.59 30.52
N ILE A 70 -2.59 -6.73 29.67
CA ILE A 70 -3.99 -6.33 29.76
C ILE A 70 -4.90 -7.54 29.45
N TRP A 71 -4.58 -8.29 28.40
CA TRP A 71 -5.37 -9.48 28.03
C TRP A 71 -5.32 -10.59 29.08
N ARG A 72 -4.22 -10.74 29.85
CA ARG A 72 -4.15 -11.63 31.01
C ARG A 72 -5.24 -11.30 32.04
N GLU A 73 -5.37 -10.03 32.42
CA GLU A 73 -6.40 -9.57 33.37
C GLU A 73 -7.81 -9.78 32.81
N VAL A 74 -8.01 -9.51 31.52
CA VAL A 74 -9.31 -9.68 30.85
C VAL A 74 -9.74 -11.14 30.83
N LEU A 75 -8.81 -12.05 30.55
CA LEU A 75 -9.06 -13.50 30.60
C LEU A 75 -9.36 -13.96 32.03
N GLU A 76 -8.59 -13.49 33.02
CA GLU A 76 -8.82 -13.80 34.43
C GLU A 76 -10.21 -13.37 34.89
N GLY A 77 -10.61 -12.14 34.56
CA GLY A 77 -11.92 -11.59 34.86
C GLY A 77 -13.07 -12.34 34.16
N ALA A 78 -12.81 -13.00 33.04
CA ALA A 78 -13.75 -13.86 32.33
C ALA A 78 -13.71 -15.33 32.79
N GLY A 79 -12.88 -15.69 33.77
CA GLY A 79 -12.77 -17.05 34.30
C GLY A 79 -11.88 -17.99 33.47
N HIS A 80 -11.05 -17.45 32.57
CA HIS A 80 -10.09 -18.20 31.77
C HIS A 80 -8.68 -18.17 32.39
N ASP A 81 -7.82 -19.13 32.03
CA ASP A 81 -6.41 -19.12 32.43
C ASP A 81 -5.70 -17.88 31.82
N PRO A 82 -5.13 -16.97 32.63
CA PRO A 82 -4.43 -15.79 32.13
C PRO A 82 -3.27 -16.14 31.18
N ASN A 83 -2.66 -17.32 31.33
CA ASN A 83 -1.55 -17.75 30.48
C ASN A 83 -1.97 -18.05 29.04
N LEU A 84 -3.27 -18.16 28.75
CA LEU A 84 -3.77 -18.22 27.38
C LEU A 84 -3.33 -17.00 26.58
N ALA A 85 -3.19 -15.83 27.19
CA ALA A 85 -2.70 -14.63 26.51
C ALA A 85 -1.32 -14.84 25.88
N GLU A 86 -0.46 -15.69 26.45
CA GLU A 86 0.90 -15.95 25.93
C GLU A 86 0.95 -17.14 24.97
N MET A 87 -0.16 -17.86 24.80
CA MET A 87 -0.17 -19.03 23.93
C MET A 87 0.02 -18.63 22.47
N PRO A 88 0.77 -19.40 21.66
CA PRO A 88 1.05 -19.02 20.29
C PRO A 88 -0.18 -18.92 19.36
N GLY A 89 -1.29 -19.55 19.72
CA GLY A 89 -2.56 -19.46 18.99
C GLY A 89 -3.48 -18.33 19.46
N PHE A 90 -3.11 -17.59 20.51
CA PHE A 90 -3.92 -16.49 21.03
C PHE A 90 -3.88 -15.31 20.08
N ALA A 91 -5.08 -14.90 19.65
CA ALA A 91 -5.28 -13.79 18.73
C ALA A 91 -6.35 -12.83 19.26
N VAL A 92 -6.20 -11.59 18.85
CA VAL A 92 -7.10 -10.50 19.21
C VAL A 92 -7.67 -9.88 17.93
N GLY A 93 -8.97 -9.71 17.92
CA GLY A 93 -9.73 -8.99 16.90
C GLY A 93 -10.20 -7.65 17.43
N HIS A 94 -9.91 -6.58 16.71
CA HIS A 94 -10.51 -5.26 16.85
C HIS A 94 -11.43 -5.03 15.66
N LEU A 95 -12.73 -4.97 15.91
CA LEU A 95 -13.75 -4.72 14.90
C LEU A 95 -14.41 -3.37 15.19
N LEU A 96 -14.61 -2.59 14.13
CA LEU A 96 -15.35 -1.33 14.16
C LEU A 96 -16.68 -1.56 13.47
N LEU A 97 -17.75 -1.59 14.25
CA LEU A 97 -19.11 -1.82 13.77
C LEU A 97 -19.82 -0.47 13.64
N PRO A 98 -20.09 0.02 12.42
CA PRO A 98 -20.85 1.25 12.21
C PRO A 98 -22.23 1.18 12.89
N LYS A 99 -22.73 2.31 13.39
CA LYS A 99 -24.05 2.38 14.05
C LYS A 99 -25.17 1.95 13.11
N GLU A 100 -25.04 2.27 11.83
CA GLU A 100 -26.01 1.89 10.80
C GLU A 100 -26.07 0.38 10.65
N ALA A 101 -24.92 -0.31 10.72
CA ALA A 101 -24.84 -1.76 10.63
C ALA A 101 -25.46 -2.44 11.87
N THR A 102 -25.16 -1.96 13.08
CA THR A 102 -25.74 -2.52 14.31
C THR A 102 -27.23 -2.21 14.48
N THR A 103 -27.70 -1.07 13.93
CA THR A 103 -29.13 -0.71 13.94
C THR A 103 -29.91 -1.54 12.91
N ALA A 104 -29.32 -1.78 11.73
CA ALA A 104 -29.95 -2.57 10.68
C ALA A 104 -30.04 -4.06 11.04
N ASP A 105 -29.05 -4.60 11.75
CA ASP A 105 -29.00 -5.99 12.19
C ASP A 105 -28.64 -6.10 13.69
N PRO A 106 -29.64 -6.21 14.58
CA PRO A 106 -29.41 -6.41 16.01
C PRO A 106 -28.69 -7.73 16.37
N GLN A 107 -28.66 -8.71 15.46
CA GLN A 107 -27.97 -10.00 15.63
C GLN A 107 -26.59 -10.02 14.97
N LEU A 108 -26.09 -8.86 14.52
CA LEU A 108 -24.84 -8.75 13.79
C LEU A 108 -23.65 -9.38 14.53
N GLN A 109 -23.49 -9.07 15.82
CA GLN A 109 -22.40 -9.62 16.63
C GLN A 109 -22.50 -11.14 16.76
N GLU A 110 -23.70 -11.69 17.03
CA GLU A 110 -23.92 -13.14 17.13
C GLU A 110 -23.60 -13.85 15.81
N THR A 111 -24.03 -13.27 14.69
CA THR A 111 -23.77 -13.82 13.35
C THR A 111 -22.29 -13.77 12.98
N ILE A 112 -21.58 -12.71 13.42
CA ILE A 112 -20.12 -12.65 13.28
C ILE A 112 -19.45 -13.73 14.14
N LEU A 113 -19.84 -13.91 15.41
CA LEU A 113 -19.30 -14.96 16.28
C LEU A 113 -19.55 -16.38 15.71
N ALA A 114 -20.66 -16.59 15.03
CA ALA A 114 -20.93 -17.84 14.32
C ALA A 114 -19.89 -18.11 13.20
N ARG A 115 -19.33 -17.08 12.56
CA ARG A 115 -18.22 -17.24 11.60
C ARG A 115 -16.93 -17.69 12.28
N PHE A 116 -16.62 -17.15 13.46
CA PHE A 116 -15.50 -17.61 14.28
C PHE A 116 -15.66 -19.10 14.63
N ALA A 117 -16.83 -19.49 15.13
CA ALA A 117 -17.10 -20.89 15.47
C ALA A 117 -17.00 -21.83 14.24
N ALA A 118 -17.58 -21.42 13.10
CA ALA A 118 -17.53 -22.19 11.85
C ALA A 118 -16.11 -22.34 11.28
N ALA A 119 -15.22 -21.38 11.56
CA ALA A 119 -13.81 -21.43 11.19
C ALA A 119 -12.97 -22.30 12.15
N GLY A 120 -13.58 -22.88 13.20
CA GLY A 120 -12.90 -23.72 14.18
C GLY A 120 -11.98 -22.93 15.13
N VAL A 121 -12.19 -21.61 15.27
CA VAL A 121 -11.47 -20.80 16.26
C VAL A 121 -12.28 -20.73 17.55
N GLN A 122 -11.63 -20.98 18.68
CA GLN A 122 -12.27 -20.96 19.98
C GLN A 122 -12.40 -19.51 20.45
N LEU A 123 -13.63 -19.05 20.68
CA LEU A 123 -13.87 -17.79 21.36
C LEU A 123 -13.51 -17.92 22.84
N LEU A 124 -12.69 -17.00 23.34
CA LEU A 124 -12.38 -16.88 24.77
C LEU A 124 -13.18 -15.74 25.39
N VAL A 125 -13.06 -14.54 24.82
CA VAL A 125 -13.71 -13.34 25.34
C VAL A 125 -14.25 -12.51 24.18
N GLU A 126 -15.43 -11.94 24.35
CA GLU A 126 -15.93 -10.85 23.52
C GLU A 126 -16.40 -9.72 24.44
N ARG A 127 -16.06 -8.48 24.10
CA ARG A 127 -16.43 -7.32 24.91
C ARG A 127 -16.48 -6.04 24.08
N PRO A 128 -17.33 -5.06 24.44
CA PRO A 128 -17.12 -3.70 23.98
C PRO A 128 -15.77 -3.19 24.50
N GLY A 129 -14.99 -2.55 23.64
CA GLY A 129 -13.72 -1.96 24.03
C GLY A 129 -13.93 -0.72 24.91
N ILE A 130 -12.92 -0.40 25.72
CA ILE A 130 -12.99 0.73 26.65
C ILE A 130 -12.67 2.01 25.90
N VAL A 131 -13.70 2.83 25.66
CA VAL A 131 -13.57 4.13 24.98
C VAL A 131 -14.16 5.26 25.82
N ARG A 132 -13.70 6.49 25.57
CA ARG A 132 -14.21 7.71 26.16
C ARG A 132 -14.84 8.60 25.10
N SER A 133 -16.04 8.23 24.65
CA SER A 133 -16.78 8.94 23.61
C SER A 133 -16.96 10.43 23.92
N GLU A 134 -16.95 10.83 25.19
CA GLU A 134 -17.09 12.22 25.63
C GLU A 134 -15.98 13.15 25.13
N VAL A 135 -14.81 12.60 24.76
CA VAL A 135 -13.67 13.40 24.26
C VAL A 135 -13.76 13.68 22.75
N LEU A 136 -14.62 12.94 22.03
CA LEU A 136 -14.87 13.19 20.61
C LEU A 136 -15.72 14.44 20.44
N SER A 137 -15.48 15.16 19.34
CA SER A 137 -16.37 16.23 18.89
C SER A 137 -17.75 15.69 18.52
N SER A 138 -18.74 16.57 18.34
CA SER A 138 -20.09 16.18 17.93
C SER A 138 -20.08 15.39 16.62
N ARG A 139 -19.38 15.89 15.60
CA ARG A 139 -19.27 15.25 14.28
C ARG A 139 -18.53 13.91 14.34
N ALA A 140 -17.42 13.83 15.07
CA ALA A 140 -16.71 12.57 15.26
C ALA A 140 -17.55 11.54 16.02
N ARG A 141 -18.35 11.99 17.00
CA ARG A 141 -19.27 11.15 17.78
C ARG A 141 -20.46 10.65 16.95
N GLU A 142 -20.95 11.41 15.98
CA GLU A 142 -22.00 10.95 15.05
C GLU A 142 -21.56 9.67 14.33
N GLY A 143 -20.39 9.70 13.71
CA GLY A 143 -19.78 8.57 12.99
C GLY A 143 -18.95 7.60 13.83
N GLU A 144 -19.04 7.67 15.17
CA GLU A 144 -18.33 6.75 16.08
C GLU A 144 -18.89 5.33 15.95
N PRO A 145 -18.07 4.33 15.56
CA PRO A 145 -18.49 2.94 15.52
C PRO A 145 -18.45 2.32 16.92
N LEU A 146 -19.19 1.22 17.11
CA LEU A 146 -18.94 0.33 18.24
C LEU A 146 -17.55 -0.31 18.06
N PHE A 147 -16.63 0.06 18.94
CA PHE A 147 -15.33 -0.61 19.05
C PHE A 147 -15.51 -1.92 19.82
N TRP A 148 -15.40 -3.04 19.12
CA TRP A 148 -15.64 -4.37 19.66
C TRP A 148 -14.34 -5.18 19.65
N GLN A 149 -14.03 -5.81 20.78
CA GLN A 149 -12.83 -6.62 20.96
C GLN A 149 -13.20 -8.08 21.16
N VAL A 150 -12.52 -8.97 20.43
CA VAL A 150 -12.63 -10.42 20.59
C VAL A 150 -11.27 -11.03 20.85
N ALA A 151 -11.19 -11.95 21.81
CA ALA A 151 -10.03 -12.78 22.08
C ALA A 151 -10.36 -14.21 21.70
N VAL A 152 -9.49 -14.82 20.90
CA VAL A 152 -9.71 -16.16 20.36
C VAL A 152 -8.44 -17.01 20.47
N LEU A 153 -8.63 -18.32 20.53
CA LEU A 153 -7.56 -19.30 20.45
C LEU A 153 -7.69 -20.10 19.15
N CYS A 154 -6.66 -20.00 18.31
CA CYS A 154 -6.56 -20.77 17.08
C CYS A 154 -5.97 -22.16 17.38
N PRO A 155 -6.46 -23.23 16.72
CA PRO A 155 -6.02 -24.61 16.98
C PRO A 155 -4.55 -24.87 16.60
N GLU A 156 -3.97 -24.11 15.64
CA GLU A 156 -2.57 -24.25 15.23
C GLU A 156 -1.90 -22.89 14.95
N LYS A 157 -0.70 -22.65 15.51
CA LYS A 157 0.07 -21.40 15.32
C LYS A 157 0.42 -21.12 13.85
N VAL A 158 0.82 -22.16 13.12
CA VAL A 158 1.34 -22.02 11.75
C VAL A 158 0.22 -21.63 10.79
N ALA A 159 -0.96 -22.24 10.95
CA ALA A 159 -2.15 -21.93 10.14
C ALA A 159 -2.89 -20.67 10.60
N ALA A 160 -2.68 -20.20 11.84
CA ALA A 160 -3.43 -19.10 12.44
C ALA A 160 -3.50 -17.83 11.56
N PRO A 161 -2.42 -17.26 10.99
CA PRO A 161 -2.56 -16.03 10.20
C PRO A 161 -3.39 -16.21 8.93
N ALA A 162 -3.23 -17.34 8.24
CA ALA A 162 -4.01 -17.59 7.02
C ALA A 162 -5.49 -17.80 7.35
N LEU A 163 -5.79 -18.50 8.46
CA LEU A 163 -7.15 -18.67 8.97
C LEU A 163 -7.78 -17.34 9.39
N LEU A 164 -7.07 -16.52 10.17
CA LEU A 164 -7.52 -15.21 10.62
C LEU A 164 -7.73 -14.25 9.44
N PHE A 165 -6.84 -14.29 8.43
CA PHE A 165 -7.01 -13.52 7.20
C PHE A 165 -8.28 -13.95 6.44
N GLN A 166 -8.50 -15.26 6.27
CA GLN A 166 -9.72 -15.76 5.63
C GLN A 166 -10.97 -15.31 6.39
N LEU A 167 -10.95 -15.42 7.72
CA LEU A 167 -12.05 -15.00 8.58
C LEU A 167 -12.31 -13.48 8.49
N GLN A 168 -11.26 -12.66 8.56
CA GLN A 168 -11.35 -11.21 8.34
C GLN A 168 -12.01 -10.90 6.99
N THR A 169 -11.52 -11.49 5.91
CA THR A 169 -12.04 -11.22 4.56
C THR A 169 -13.48 -11.71 4.38
N ALA A 170 -13.87 -12.79 5.06
CA ALA A 170 -15.24 -13.29 5.04
C ALA A 170 -16.18 -12.36 5.83
N ILE A 171 -15.75 -11.87 7.00
CA ILE A 171 -16.53 -10.94 7.82
C ILE A 171 -16.78 -9.63 7.07
N GLU A 172 -15.75 -9.01 6.49
CA GLU A 172 -15.91 -7.74 5.76
C GLU A 172 -16.67 -7.88 4.44
N ARG A 173 -16.70 -9.08 3.85
CA ARG A 173 -17.51 -9.36 2.66
C ARG A 173 -18.99 -9.53 3.01
N ASP A 174 -19.26 -10.23 4.10
CA ASP A 174 -20.62 -10.63 4.46
C ASP A 174 -21.34 -9.56 5.29
N PHE A 175 -20.58 -8.68 5.96
CA PHE A 175 -21.10 -7.67 6.87
C PHE A 175 -20.49 -6.29 6.60
N ALA A 176 -21.28 -5.22 6.77
CA ALA A 176 -20.85 -3.84 6.62
C ALA A 176 -20.05 -3.36 7.86
N VAL A 177 -18.94 -4.04 8.16
CA VAL A 177 -18.06 -3.78 9.30
C VAL A 177 -16.61 -3.63 8.83
N HIS A 178 -15.78 -3.01 9.66
CA HIS A 178 -14.34 -2.90 9.40
C HIS A 178 -13.55 -3.69 10.43
N VAL A 179 -12.76 -4.65 9.99
CA VAL A 179 -11.85 -5.39 10.88
C VAL A 179 -10.53 -4.60 10.94
N ALA A 180 -10.34 -3.82 12.00
CA ALA A 180 -9.15 -2.98 12.16
C ALA A 180 -7.87 -3.81 12.29
N SER A 181 -7.95 -4.92 13.01
CA SER A 181 -6.91 -5.94 13.10
C SER A 181 -7.54 -7.24 13.57
N LEU A 182 -7.14 -8.38 13.00
CA LEU A 182 -7.45 -9.70 13.53
C LEU A 182 -6.18 -10.55 13.43
N SER A 183 -5.42 -10.59 14.53
CA SER A 183 -4.03 -11.05 14.48
C SER A 183 -3.60 -11.71 15.78
N ALA A 184 -2.60 -12.59 15.68
CA ALA A 184 -1.92 -13.20 16.81
C ALA A 184 -0.74 -12.36 17.32
N ASP A 185 -0.42 -11.23 16.68
CA ASP A 185 0.78 -10.44 16.95
C ASP A 185 0.49 -8.98 17.25
N VAL A 186 -0.47 -8.37 16.54
CA VAL A 186 -0.69 -6.92 16.55
C VAL A 186 -2.14 -6.51 16.79
N THR A 187 -2.33 -5.30 17.30
CA THR A 187 -3.65 -4.65 17.43
C THR A 187 -3.61 -3.22 16.88
N ALA A 188 -4.63 -2.83 16.11
CA ALA A 188 -4.78 -1.48 15.59
C ALA A 188 -5.74 -0.66 16.47
N TRP A 189 -5.32 0.55 16.84
CA TRP A 189 -6.07 1.49 17.66
C TRP A 189 -6.28 2.77 16.87
N LYS A 190 -7.53 3.06 16.50
CA LYS A 190 -7.87 4.13 15.54
C LYS A 190 -8.88 5.08 16.14
N VAL A 191 -8.74 6.37 15.88
CA VAL A 191 -9.73 7.36 16.31
C VAL A 191 -9.90 8.41 15.22
N HIS A 192 -11.12 8.93 15.10
CA HIS A 192 -11.40 10.11 14.29
C HIS A 192 -10.91 11.34 15.07
N GLY A 193 -9.94 12.05 14.51
CA GLY A 193 -9.37 13.26 15.10
C GLY A 193 -7.85 13.26 15.15
N ALA A 194 -7.30 14.22 15.89
CA ALA A 194 -5.86 14.45 15.98
C ALA A 194 -5.15 13.45 16.93
N PRO A 195 -3.83 13.20 16.76
CA PRO A 195 -3.07 12.20 17.52
C PRO A 195 -3.17 12.31 19.05
N GLU A 196 -3.38 13.51 19.61
CA GLU A 196 -3.53 13.76 21.04
C GLU A 196 -4.78 13.09 21.62
N LEU A 197 -5.76 12.76 20.77
CA LEU A 197 -6.98 12.08 21.19
C LEU A 197 -6.76 10.59 21.45
N LEU A 198 -5.77 9.93 20.84
CA LEU A 198 -5.55 8.49 21.02
C LEU A 198 -5.52 8.06 22.49
N PRO A 199 -4.65 8.60 23.37
CA PRO A 199 -4.61 8.22 24.78
C PRO A 199 -5.80 8.75 25.59
N ARG A 200 -6.51 9.78 25.09
CA ARG A 200 -7.69 10.34 25.76
C ARG A 200 -8.92 9.48 25.50
N TYR A 201 -9.08 9.01 24.26
CA TYR A 201 -10.18 8.19 23.77
C TYR A 201 -10.02 6.73 24.18
N TYR A 202 -8.81 6.16 24.14
CA TYR A 202 -8.50 4.81 24.62
C TYR A 202 -7.73 4.88 25.95
N PRO A 203 -8.39 4.72 27.12
CA PRO A 203 -7.71 4.75 28.41
C PRO A 203 -6.62 3.68 28.55
N GLU A 204 -6.77 2.54 27.86
CA GLU A 204 -5.80 1.45 27.87
C GLU A 204 -4.42 1.89 27.39
N LEU A 205 -4.34 2.80 26.40
CA LEU A 205 -3.08 3.34 25.89
C LEU A 205 -2.30 4.18 26.93
N ARG A 206 -2.91 4.54 28.06
CA ARG A 206 -2.23 5.24 29.18
C ARG A 206 -1.79 4.30 30.29
N ARG A 207 -2.17 3.03 30.26
CA ARG A 207 -1.78 2.07 31.29
C ARG A 207 -0.30 1.70 31.14
N ARG A 208 0.44 1.68 32.25
CA ARG A 208 1.89 1.36 32.24
C ARG A 208 2.21 -0.07 31.81
N ASP A 209 1.24 -0.96 31.90
CA ASP A 209 1.29 -2.35 31.45
C ASP A 209 0.80 -2.54 30.00
N PHE A 210 0.44 -1.46 29.31
CA PHE A 210 0.33 -1.47 27.85
C PHE A 210 1.73 -1.44 27.26
N LEU A 211 2.25 -2.61 26.87
CA LEU A 211 3.63 -2.78 26.42
C LEU A 211 3.67 -3.12 24.93
N SER A 212 4.58 -2.48 24.19
CA SER A 212 4.86 -2.80 22.80
C SER A 212 6.35 -2.69 22.50
N SER A 213 6.88 -3.63 21.73
CA SER A 213 8.26 -3.64 21.22
C SER A 213 8.37 -2.86 19.91
N VAL A 214 7.30 -2.87 19.10
CA VAL A 214 7.17 -2.09 17.88
C VAL A 214 5.85 -1.34 17.91
N THR A 215 5.90 -0.05 17.65
CA THR A 215 4.69 0.75 17.47
C THR A 215 4.82 1.54 16.17
N ILE A 216 3.81 1.39 15.30
CA ILE A 216 3.66 2.18 14.08
C ILE A 216 2.58 3.22 14.34
N GLY A 217 2.87 4.49 14.11
CA GLY A 217 1.91 5.58 14.17
C GLY A 217 1.59 6.12 12.78
N HIS A 218 0.34 6.50 12.57
CA HIS A 218 -0.08 7.24 11.37
C HIS A 218 -1.09 8.34 11.74
N SER A 219 -0.96 9.50 11.09
CA SER A 219 -1.98 10.55 11.09
C SER A 219 -2.31 10.95 9.67
N ARG A 220 -3.59 10.94 9.32
CA ARG A 220 -4.08 11.11 7.96
C ARG A 220 -4.24 12.58 7.58
N TYR A 221 -4.03 12.86 6.30
CA TYR A 221 -4.45 14.08 5.61
C TYR A 221 -5.36 13.65 4.44
N SER A 222 -6.56 14.21 4.34
CA SER A 222 -7.61 13.82 3.41
C SER A 222 -8.15 15.02 2.67
N THR A 223 -7.68 15.21 1.44
CA THR A 223 -8.17 16.27 0.54
C THR A 223 -9.51 15.94 -0.14
N ASN A 224 -9.86 14.65 -0.26
CA ASN A 224 -10.87 14.20 -1.22
C ASN A 224 -12.06 13.41 -0.63
N THR A 225 -12.06 13.12 0.66
CA THR A 225 -13.07 12.24 1.26
C THR A 225 -13.50 12.72 2.63
N LEU A 226 -14.78 12.51 2.97
CA LEU A 226 -15.26 12.75 4.33
C LEU A 226 -14.45 11.91 5.32
N PRO A 227 -13.99 12.50 6.44
CA PRO A 227 -13.19 11.80 7.41
C PRO A 227 -14.02 10.72 8.11
N THR A 228 -13.47 9.52 8.19
CA THR A 228 -14.07 8.37 8.87
C THR A 228 -12.97 7.55 9.52
N VAL A 229 -13.23 7.09 10.75
CA VAL A 229 -12.28 6.25 11.50
C VAL A 229 -11.97 4.93 10.78
N LEU A 230 -12.87 4.46 9.91
CA LEU A 230 -12.63 3.25 9.12
C LEU A 230 -11.48 3.42 8.11
N ARG A 231 -11.24 4.66 7.66
CA ARG A 231 -10.14 5.03 6.76
C ARG A 231 -8.90 5.54 7.49
N ALA A 232 -8.97 5.71 8.81
CA ALA A 232 -7.81 6.03 9.62
C ALA A 232 -6.81 4.86 9.58
N GLN A 233 -5.53 5.21 9.60
CA GLN A 233 -4.42 4.27 9.54
C GLN A 233 -3.69 4.23 10.89
N PRO A 234 -2.82 3.24 11.16
CA PRO A 234 -2.43 2.11 10.28
C PRO A 234 -3.55 1.11 9.99
N PHE A 235 -3.43 0.35 8.91
CA PHE A 235 -4.23 -0.87 8.70
C PHE A 235 -3.58 -2.07 9.41
N SER A 236 -4.08 -3.28 9.18
CA SER A 236 -3.62 -4.51 9.86
C SER A 236 -2.13 -4.81 9.65
N LEU A 237 -1.53 -4.30 8.57
CA LEU A 237 -0.13 -4.48 8.23
C LEU A 237 0.65 -3.15 8.19
N LEU A 238 0.08 -2.10 7.60
CA LEU A 238 0.86 -0.94 7.15
C LEU A 238 0.29 0.43 7.54
N GLY A 239 1.19 1.40 7.65
CA GLY A 239 0.92 2.83 7.48
C GLY A 239 1.52 3.32 6.16
N HIS A 240 0.74 4.10 5.41
CA HIS A 240 1.07 4.65 4.10
C HIS A 240 0.96 6.17 4.11
N ASN A 241 2.06 6.85 3.79
CA ASN A 241 2.07 8.25 3.41
C ASN A 241 2.23 8.33 1.88
N GLY A 242 1.19 8.77 1.18
CA GLY A 242 1.22 8.83 -0.28
C GLY A 242 -0.13 8.53 -0.94
N GLU A 243 -0.09 8.29 -2.25
CA GLU A 243 -1.23 7.93 -3.08
C GLU A 243 -0.80 6.94 -4.16
N ILE A 244 -1.56 5.85 -4.34
CA ILE A 244 -1.30 4.86 -5.39
C ILE A 244 -2.04 5.23 -6.68
N ASN A 245 -1.34 5.80 -7.66
CA ASN A 245 -1.94 6.27 -8.91
C ASN A 245 -2.33 5.10 -9.86
N THR A 246 -1.72 3.92 -9.72
CA THR A 246 -2.08 2.71 -10.47
C THR A 246 -3.18 1.88 -9.81
N ILE A 247 -3.89 2.43 -8.82
CA ILE A 247 -4.82 1.67 -7.96
C ILE A 247 -5.90 0.91 -8.75
N ALA A 248 -6.46 1.50 -9.81
CA ALA A 248 -7.48 0.83 -10.62
C ALA A 248 -6.95 -0.49 -11.23
N ARG A 249 -5.71 -0.47 -11.73
CA ARG A 249 -5.07 -1.65 -12.32
C ARG A 249 -4.61 -2.64 -11.25
N LEU A 250 -4.10 -2.14 -10.11
CA LEU A 250 -3.75 -2.98 -8.96
C LEU A 250 -4.97 -3.76 -8.46
N ARG A 251 -6.14 -3.11 -8.37
CA ARG A 251 -7.41 -3.74 -7.98
C ARG A 251 -7.82 -4.85 -8.94
N GLU A 252 -7.72 -4.59 -10.24
CA GLU A 252 -8.02 -5.59 -11.27
C GLU A 252 -7.12 -6.82 -11.14
N GLU A 253 -5.80 -6.62 -10.97
CA GLU A 253 -4.85 -7.73 -10.84
C GLU A 253 -5.03 -8.51 -9.55
N ALA A 254 -5.28 -7.83 -8.41
CA ALA A 254 -5.59 -8.48 -7.15
C ALA A 254 -6.85 -9.37 -7.26
N ARG A 255 -7.91 -8.89 -7.93
CA ARG A 255 -9.10 -9.71 -8.22
C ARG A 255 -8.78 -10.91 -9.12
N MET A 256 -7.97 -10.73 -10.16
CA MET A 256 -7.48 -11.84 -11.00
C MET A 256 -6.63 -12.85 -10.22
N MET A 257 -6.05 -12.45 -9.09
CA MET A 257 -5.30 -13.29 -8.16
C MET A 257 -6.19 -13.89 -7.06
N GLY A 258 -7.50 -13.65 -7.09
CA GLY A 258 -8.42 -14.13 -6.06
C GLY A 258 -8.19 -13.49 -4.68
N ILE A 259 -7.57 -12.31 -4.63
CA ILE A 259 -7.39 -11.53 -3.41
C ILE A 259 -8.68 -10.71 -3.19
N PRO A 260 -9.43 -10.94 -2.09
CA PRO A 260 -10.68 -10.25 -1.82
C PRO A 260 -10.42 -8.82 -1.33
N LEU A 261 -10.73 -7.83 -2.17
CA LEU A 261 -10.60 -6.41 -1.86
C LEU A 261 -11.87 -5.81 -1.25
N PHE A 262 -11.75 -4.62 -0.68
CA PHE A 262 -12.89 -3.85 -0.21
C PHE A 262 -13.71 -3.33 -1.40
N ALA A 263 -15.03 -3.19 -1.23
CA ALA A 263 -15.89 -2.61 -2.27
C ALA A 263 -15.54 -1.12 -2.51
N ASP A 264 -15.45 -0.34 -1.42
CA ASP A 264 -15.17 1.10 -1.42
C ASP A 264 -13.92 1.47 -0.58
N GLY A 265 -12.90 0.60 -0.64
CA GLY A 265 -11.63 0.80 0.06
C GLY A 265 -10.88 2.02 -0.43
N SER A 266 -10.10 2.67 0.46
CA SER A 266 -9.05 3.57 0.01
C SER A 266 -7.94 2.79 -0.72
N ASP A 267 -7.12 3.51 -1.48
CA ASP A 267 -5.93 2.98 -2.13
C ASP A 267 -5.02 2.20 -1.16
N SER A 268 -4.86 2.74 0.04
CA SER A 268 -4.04 2.24 1.13
C SER A 268 -4.65 0.98 1.77
N GLN A 269 -5.98 0.91 1.87
CA GLN A 269 -6.70 -0.30 2.33
C GLN A 269 -6.50 -1.45 1.35
N ASP A 270 -6.65 -1.18 0.06
CA ASP A 270 -6.50 -2.19 -0.98
C ASP A 270 -5.03 -2.61 -1.16
N LEU A 271 -4.08 -1.70 -0.95
CA LEU A 271 -2.66 -2.02 -0.90
C LEU A 271 -2.36 -2.96 0.27
N ASN A 272 -2.87 -2.65 1.47
CA ASN A 272 -2.75 -3.52 2.65
C ASN A 272 -3.32 -4.91 2.35
N ARG A 273 -4.54 -4.98 1.81
CA ARG A 273 -5.20 -6.24 1.46
C ARG A 273 -4.48 -7.02 0.36
N THR A 274 -3.86 -6.32 -0.59
CA THR A 274 -3.02 -6.94 -1.63
C THR A 274 -1.78 -7.59 -1.01
N LEU A 275 -1.08 -6.90 -0.10
CA LEU A 275 0.06 -7.45 0.63
C LEU A 275 -0.35 -8.66 1.50
N GLU A 276 -1.45 -8.56 2.24
CA GLU A 276 -1.99 -9.70 3.01
C GLU A 276 -2.33 -10.89 2.09
N GLY A 277 -2.94 -10.64 0.93
CA GLY A 277 -3.24 -11.67 -0.06
C GLY A 277 -1.98 -12.36 -0.59
N LEU A 278 -0.95 -11.59 -0.92
CA LEU A 278 0.36 -12.12 -1.32
C LEU A 278 0.99 -12.98 -0.22
N MET A 279 0.84 -12.58 1.05
CA MET A 279 1.42 -13.32 2.16
C MET A 279 0.63 -14.59 2.50
N PHE A 280 -0.70 -14.49 2.62
CA PHE A 280 -1.52 -15.55 3.18
C PHE A 280 -2.13 -16.49 2.15
N ARG A 281 -2.29 -16.06 0.89
CA ARG A 281 -2.73 -16.94 -0.22
C ARG A 281 -1.56 -17.50 -1.03
N TYR A 282 -0.51 -16.70 -1.19
CA TYR A 282 0.65 -17.07 -2.00
C TYR A 282 1.89 -17.41 -1.16
N GLY A 283 1.78 -17.32 0.17
CA GLY A 283 2.82 -17.77 1.10
C GLY A 283 4.06 -16.89 1.16
N LEU A 284 4.04 -15.70 0.55
CA LEU A 284 5.18 -14.79 0.52
C LEU A 284 5.47 -14.22 1.93
N THR A 285 6.73 -13.96 2.23
CA THR A 285 7.09 -13.15 3.41
C THR A 285 6.73 -11.69 3.21
N LEU A 286 6.73 -10.89 4.28
CA LEU A 286 6.52 -9.45 4.18
C LEU A 286 7.54 -8.79 3.22
N PHE A 287 8.82 -9.19 3.30
CA PHE A 287 9.86 -8.65 2.42
C PHE A 287 9.66 -9.07 0.96
N GLU A 288 9.31 -10.34 0.70
CA GLU A 288 8.99 -10.81 -0.65
C GLU A 288 7.78 -10.07 -1.23
N ALA A 289 6.69 -9.94 -0.45
CA ALA A 289 5.50 -9.22 -0.88
C ALA A 289 5.78 -7.74 -1.17
N MET A 290 6.61 -7.09 -0.35
CA MET A 290 7.01 -5.69 -0.57
C MET A 290 7.86 -5.51 -1.83
N GLU A 291 8.76 -6.45 -2.14
CA GLU A 291 9.54 -6.45 -3.39
C GLU A 291 8.69 -6.77 -4.64
N VAL A 292 7.60 -7.52 -4.49
CA VAL A 292 6.62 -7.76 -5.56
C VAL A 292 5.79 -6.50 -5.84
N VAL A 293 5.39 -5.79 -4.78
CA VAL A 293 4.50 -4.62 -4.88
C VAL A 293 5.26 -3.36 -5.29
N PHE A 294 6.46 -3.13 -4.75
CA PHE A 294 7.36 -2.02 -5.11
C PHE A 294 8.68 -2.55 -5.69
N PRO A 295 8.66 -3.16 -6.89
CA PRO A 295 9.86 -3.67 -7.54
C PRO A 295 10.73 -2.51 -8.07
N PRO A 296 12.05 -2.72 -8.21
CA PRO A 296 12.96 -1.76 -8.83
C PRO A 296 12.56 -1.45 -10.27
N ILE A 297 12.86 -0.24 -10.74
CA ILE A 297 12.66 0.16 -12.13
C ILE A 297 13.49 -0.71 -13.10
N PHE A 298 13.07 -0.74 -14.35
CA PHE A 298 13.69 -1.61 -15.35
C PHE A 298 15.16 -1.26 -15.63
N SER A 299 15.55 0.02 -15.62
CA SER A 299 16.95 0.44 -15.76
C SER A 299 17.82 -0.09 -14.61
N ALA A 300 17.32 0.03 -13.38
CA ALA A 300 17.99 -0.50 -12.19
C ALA A 300 18.13 -2.03 -12.26
N MET A 301 17.12 -2.74 -12.77
CA MET A 301 17.19 -4.20 -13.00
C MET A 301 18.26 -4.59 -14.03
N ASP A 302 18.52 -3.76 -15.03
CA ASP A 302 19.49 -4.05 -16.09
C ASP A 302 20.94 -4.11 -15.58
N GLY A 303 21.25 -3.41 -14.49
CA GLY A 303 22.54 -3.45 -13.79
C GLY A 303 22.65 -4.49 -12.66
N MET A 304 21.62 -5.31 -12.40
CA MET A 304 21.65 -6.31 -11.32
C MET A 304 22.36 -7.59 -11.73
N ALA A 305 22.82 -8.35 -10.73
CA ALA A 305 23.30 -9.72 -10.93
C ALA A 305 22.22 -10.58 -11.63
N PRO A 306 22.59 -11.52 -12.52
CA PRO A 306 21.65 -12.30 -13.32
C PRO A 306 20.54 -12.97 -12.50
N GLU A 307 20.86 -13.50 -11.33
CA GLU A 307 19.91 -14.21 -10.48
C GLU A 307 18.87 -13.26 -9.85
N LEU A 308 19.28 -12.05 -9.46
CA LEU A 308 18.36 -11.02 -8.99
C LEU A 308 17.50 -10.48 -10.13
N LYS A 309 18.09 -10.27 -11.31
CA LYS A 309 17.36 -9.86 -12.51
C LYS A 309 16.29 -10.89 -12.87
N SER A 310 16.61 -12.18 -12.79
CA SER A 310 15.69 -13.30 -13.01
C SER A 310 14.51 -13.27 -12.03
N MET A 311 14.80 -13.08 -10.73
CA MET A 311 13.78 -12.92 -9.69
C MET A 311 12.84 -11.73 -9.94
N TYR A 312 13.39 -10.53 -10.19
CA TYR A 312 12.56 -9.35 -10.43
C TYR A 312 11.78 -9.41 -11.74
N THR A 313 12.35 -10.05 -12.77
CA THR A 313 11.61 -10.35 -14.00
C THR A 313 10.42 -11.26 -13.72
N TRP A 314 10.58 -12.22 -12.81
CA TRP A 314 9.46 -13.03 -12.33
C TRP A 314 8.42 -12.17 -11.58
N PHE A 315 8.84 -11.32 -10.63
CA PHE A 315 7.91 -10.45 -9.88
C PHE A 315 7.09 -9.53 -10.81
N ARG A 316 7.75 -8.87 -11.76
CA ARG A 316 7.12 -8.00 -12.77
C ARG A 316 6.15 -8.74 -13.69
N ARG A 317 6.29 -10.07 -13.85
CA ARG A 317 5.33 -10.91 -14.60
C ARG A 317 4.18 -11.40 -13.72
N PHE A 318 4.44 -11.57 -12.43
CA PHE A 318 3.48 -12.05 -11.45
C PHE A 318 2.45 -10.98 -11.08
N LEU A 319 2.91 -9.78 -10.72
CA LEU A 319 2.09 -8.59 -10.47
C LEU A 319 2.60 -7.46 -11.39
N LYS A 320 1.92 -7.27 -12.53
CA LYS A 320 2.40 -6.38 -13.61
C LYS A 320 2.14 -4.92 -13.30
N ALA A 321 0.97 -4.62 -12.72
CA ALA A 321 0.61 -3.27 -12.31
C ALA A 321 1.66 -2.66 -11.38
N SER A 322 2.10 -3.48 -10.39
CA SER A 322 2.80 -3.02 -9.19
C SER A 322 2.04 -1.86 -8.49
N ALA A 323 2.48 -1.46 -7.31
CA ALA A 323 2.03 -0.20 -6.73
C ALA A 323 2.96 0.91 -7.23
N GLN A 324 2.37 1.95 -7.84
CA GLN A 324 3.08 3.13 -8.32
C GLN A 324 2.38 4.39 -7.83
N GLY A 325 3.09 5.51 -7.87
CA GLY A 325 2.70 6.75 -7.24
C GLY A 325 3.53 7.02 -5.99
N PRO A 326 3.43 8.23 -5.40
CA PRO A 326 4.17 8.57 -4.20
C PRO A 326 3.82 7.62 -3.07
N ALA A 327 4.80 6.97 -2.46
CA ALA A 327 4.55 6.11 -1.32
C ALA A 327 5.76 6.07 -0.39
N ALA A 328 5.52 6.33 0.89
CA ALA A 328 6.36 5.90 2.00
C ALA A 328 5.54 4.94 2.85
N ILE A 329 6.07 3.73 3.07
CA ILE A 329 5.40 2.62 3.73
C ILE A 329 6.20 2.19 4.94
N ILE A 330 5.51 2.05 6.06
CA ILE A 330 6.00 1.32 7.23
C ILE A 330 5.03 0.15 7.41
N ALA A 331 5.53 -1.08 7.30
CA ALA A 331 4.70 -2.27 7.42
C ALA A 331 5.31 -3.28 8.39
N ARG A 332 4.45 -4.02 9.08
CA ARG A 332 4.86 -5.07 10.02
C ARG A 332 4.00 -6.32 9.90
N HIS A 333 4.66 -7.46 9.98
CA HIS A 333 4.03 -8.76 10.18
C HIS A 333 4.91 -9.61 11.09
N ARG A 334 4.36 -10.01 12.25
CA ARG A 334 5.09 -10.78 13.26
C ARG A 334 6.43 -10.13 13.62
N GLU A 335 7.53 -10.86 13.45
CA GLU A 335 8.91 -10.44 13.67
C GLU A 335 9.48 -9.51 12.59
N LEU A 336 8.82 -9.38 11.44
CA LEU A 336 9.34 -8.60 10.32
C LEU A 336 8.70 -7.20 10.31
N CYS A 337 9.53 -6.18 10.21
CA CYS A 337 9.14 -4.82 9.89
C CYS A 337 9.92 -4.34 8.65
N VAL A 338 9.28 -3.58 7.76
CA VAL A 338 9.92 -3.03 6.57
C VAL A 338 9.56 -1.56 6.42
N PHE A 339 10.58 -0.76 6.11
CA PHE A 339 10.46 0.62 5.70
C PHE A 339 10.74 0.67 4.20
N SER A 340 9.84 1.23 3.41
CA SER A 340 9.95 1.22 1.95
C SER A 340 9.49 2.57 1.39
N VAL A 341 10.15 3.02 0.32
CA VAL A 341 9.63 4.09 -0.53
C VAL A 341 9.31 3.58 -1.93
N ASP A 342 8.49 4.33 -2.66
CA ASP A 342 8.18 4.04 -4.06
C ASP A 342 9.44 4.12 -4.95
N ALA A 343 9.32 3.64 -6.19
CA ALA A 343 10.43 3.53 -7.12
C ALA A 343 11.13 4.86 -7.46
N MET A 344 10.47 5.99 -7.21
CA MET A 344 10.99 7.35 -7.40
C MET A 344 11.32 8.07 -6.09
N GLY A 345 10.97 7.50 -4.93
CA GLY A 345 11.24 8.11 -3.62
C GLY A 345 10.50 9.44 -3.43
N LEU A 346 9.24 9.54 -3.88
CA LEU A 346 8.49 10.81 -3.91
C LEU A 346 7.98 11.24 -2.53
N ARG A 347 8.07 10.36 -1.53
CA ARG A 347 7.73 10.65 -0.13
C ARG A 347 8.93 10.41 0.78
N PRO A 348 9.25 11.34 1.70
CA PRO A 348 10.38 11.17 2.59
C PRO A 348 10.10 10.09 3.63
N LEU A 349 11.09 9.25 3.88
CA LEU A 349 11.12 8.32 5.01
C LEU A 349 12.54 8.25 5.54
N TRP A 350 12.75 8.79 6.73
CA TRP A 350 14.05 8.86 7.40
C TRP A 350 14.20 7.68 8.33
N VAL A 351 15.31 6.95 8.23
CA VAL A 351 15.65 5.85 9.14
C VAL A 351 16.84 6.27 10.00
N GLY A 352 16.72 6.07 11.29
CA GLY A 352 17.75 6.42 12.26
C GLY A 352 17.69 5.58 13.51
N GLU A 353 18.61 5.85 14.43
CA GLU A 353 18.80 5.07 15.63
C GLU A 353 19.03 5.98 16.84
N THR A 354 18.38 5.66 17.96
CA THR A 354 18.70 6.19 19.29
C THR A 354 19.46 5.14 20.09
N THR A 355 19.82 5.45 21.34
CA THR A 355 20.39 4.45 22.28
C THR A 355 19.49 3.22 22.46
N LYS A 356 18.17 3.39 22.37
CA LYS A 356 17.19 2.35 22.72
C LYS A 356 16.36 1.85 21.55
N GLU A 357 16.21 2.66 20.51
CA GLU A 357 15.31 2.36 19.40
C GLU A 357 15.95 2.51 18.02
N ILE A 358 15.41 1.75 17.08
CA ILE A 358 15.45 2.09 15.65
C ILE A 358 14.15 2.85 15.36
N PHE A 359 14.22 3.93 14.59
CA PHE A 359 13.05 4.68 14.16
C PHE A 359 13.00 4.88 12.66
N ALA A 360 11.77 4.98 12.13
CA ALA A 360 11.51 5.41 10.77
C ALA A 360 10.41 6.48 10.78
N SER A 361 10.64 7.64 10.17
CA SER A 361 9.71 8.78 10.25
C SER A 361 9.60 9.55 8.95
N SER A 362 8.42 10.08 8.63
CA SER A 362 8.27 11.04 7.53
C SER A 362 9.00 12.36 7.77
N GLU A 363 9.30 12.70 9.02
CA GLU A 363 10.06 13.91 9.39
C GLU A 363 11.11 13.63 10.48
N LEU A 364 12.28 14.25 10.35
CA LEU A 364 13.38 14.09 11.30
C LEU A 364 13.11 14.82 12.64
N GLY A 365 12.49 15.99 12.61
CA GLY A 365 12.31 16.88 13.76
C GLY A 365 11.42 16.34 14.90
N VAL A 366 10.93 15.12 14.78
CA VAL A 366 10.11 14.46 15.80
C VAL A 366 10.95 13.74 16.85
N VAL A 367 12.18 13.37 16.50
CA VAL A 367 13.15 12.72 17.38
C VAL A 367 14.12 13.76 17.91
N PRO A 368 14.34 13.87 19.24
CA PRO A 368 15.30 14.80 19.81
C PRO A 368 16.71 14.56 19.26
N HIS A 369 17.40 15.60 18.83
CA HIS A 369 18.69 15.47 18.14
C HIS A 369 19.76 14.85 19.05
N GLU A 370 19.74 15.18 20.34
CA GLU A 370 20.62 14.65 21.37
C GLU A 370 20.47 13.14 21.62
N GLU A 371 19.35 12.54 21.22
CA GLU A 371 19.11 11.10 21.36
C GLU A 371 19.58 10.29 20.14
N ILE A 372 19.84 10.97 19.01
CA ILE A 372 20.18 10.34 17.74
C ILE A 372 21.66 9.96 17.73
N LEU A 373 21.96 8.68 17.49
CA LEU A 373 23.34 8.14 17.54
C LEU A 373 24.16 8.44 16.28
N ALA A 374 23.48 8.59 15.13
CA ALA A 374 24.10 8.85 13.84
C ALA A 374 23.09 9.58 12.93
N ASP A 375 23.60 10.37 11.99
CA ASP A 375 22.79 11.12 11.03
C ASP A 375 21.76 10.20 10.34
N PRO A 376 20.45 10.44 10.56
CA PRO A 376 19.42 9.62 9.96
C PRO A 376 19.44 9.77 8.44
N LYS A 377 19.23 8.66 7.74
CA LYS A 377 19.31 8.63 6.28
C LYS A 377 17.90 8.58 5.70
N PRO A 378 17.56 9.47 4.75
CA PRO A 378 16.34 9.30 3.99
C PRO A 378 16.52 8.10 3.06
N LEU A 379 15.47 7.29 2.91
CA LEU A 379 15.47 6.21 1.92
C LEU A 379 15.57 6.79 0.50
N ALA A 380 16.49 6.24 -0.29
CA ALA A 380 16.65 6.57 -1.70
C ALA A 380 15.51 5.97 -2.55
N PRO A 381 15.30 6.43 -3.79
CA PRO A 381 14.28 5.88 -4.69
C PRO A 381 14.30 4.36 -4.78
N GLY A 382 13.14 3.73 -4.51
CA GLY A 382 12.94 2.28 -4.49
C GLY A 382 13.61 1.52 -3.33
N GLU A 383 14.27 2.23 -2.40
CA GLU A 383 15.00 1.64 -1.30
C GLU A 383 14.07 1.08 -0.21
N LYS A 384 14.53 -0.03 0.39
CA LYS A 384 13.86 -0.66 1.53
C LYS A 384 14.86 -1.01 2.61
N VAL A 385 14.43 -0.86 3.85
CA VAL A 385 15.17 -1.32 5.03
C VAL A 385 14.32 -2.35 5.77
N GLY A 386 14.91 -3.52 5.98
CA GLY A 386 14.27 -4.62 6.71
C GLY A 386 14.70 -4.62 8.16
N VAL A 387 13.79 -5.01 9.04
CA VAL A 387 14.07 -5.18 10.46
C VAL A 387 13.49 -6.53 10.90
N ARG A 388 14.32 -7.36 11.54
CA ARG A 388 13.91 -8.64 12.11
C ARG A 388 14.03 -8.59 13.62
N ILE A 389 12.92 -8.90 14.30
CA ILE A 389 12.76 -8.76 15.75
C ILE A 389 12.56 -10.15 16.34
N THR A 390 13.64 -10.73 16.87
CA THR A 390 13.57 -12.02 17.54
C THR A 390 13.59 -11.79 19.04
N ALA A 391 12.59 -12.32 19.75
CA ALA A 391 12.51 -12.20 21.21
C ALA A 391 13.81 -12.71 21.88
N GLY A 392 14.39 -11.88 22.75
CA GLY A 392 15.62 -12.20 23.47
C GLY A 392 16.91 -12.06 22.64
N GLN A 393 16.83 -11.56 21.41
CA GLN A 393 18.00 -11.25 20.58
C GLN A 393 18.01 -9.75 20.23
N PRO A 394 19.19 -9.17 19.99
CA PRO A 394 19.27 -7.83 19.39
C PRO A 394 18.53 -7.80 18.05
N VAL A 395 17.84 -6.69 17.80
CA VAL A 395 17.14 -6.47 16.54
C VAL A 395 18.15 -6.43 15.38
N GLU A 396 17.85 -7.16 14.31
CA GLU A 396 18.65 -7.19 13.10
C GLU A 396 18.13 -6.15 12.10
N LEU A 397 18.96 -5.17 11.76
CA LEU A 397 18.70 -4.16 10.74
C LEU A 397 19.37 -4.57 9.42
N MET A 398 18.57 -4.68 8.36
CA MET A 398 19.01 -5.05 7.02
C MET A 398 18.90 -3.84 6.09
N ASP A 399 20.03 -3.41 5.55
CA ASP A 399 20.04 -2.47 4.43
C ASP A 399 19.39 -3.10 3.18
N HIS A 400 19.15 -2.28 2.15
CA HIS A 400 18.46 -2.74 0.96
C HIS A 400 19.16 -3.91 0.24
N PRO A 401 20.51 -3.91 0.04
CA PRO A 401 21.21 -5.09 -0.49
C PRO A 401 21.03 -6.35 0.37
N ALA A 402 21.10 -6.26 1.69
CA ALA A 402 20.90 -7.40 2.60
C ALA A 402 19.46 -7.93 2.54
N LEU A 403 18.46 -7.03 2.57
CA LEU A 403 17.05 -7.39 2.40
C LEU A 403 16.81 -8.11 1.07
N ARG A 404 17.33 -7.58 -0.05
CA ARG A 404 17.18 -8.23 -1.36
C ARG A 404 17.83 -9.60 -1.41
N ARG A 405 18.96 -9.78 -0.71
CA ARG A 405 19.61 -11.09 -0.60
C ARG A 405 18.74 -12.07 0.19
N ASP A 406 18.16 -11.65 1.33
CA ASP A 406 17.22 -12.49 2.09
C ASP A 406 16.00 -12.89 1.23
N VAL A 407 15.40 -11.92 0.54
CA VAL A 407 14.30 -12.14 -0.40
C VAL A 407 14.70 -13.16 -1.46
N PHE A 408 15.84 -13.00 -2.12
CA PHE A 408 16.32 -13.96 -3.12
C PHE A 408 16.54 -15.36 -2.55
N GLN A 409 17.15 -15.45 -1.37
CA GLN A 409 17.44 -16.73 -0.71
C GLN A 409 16.17 -17.50 -0.33
N ASN A 410 15.11 -16.79 0.04
CA ASN A 410 13.81 -17.38 0.33
C ASN A 410 13.06 -17.70 -0.96
N PHE A 411 13.02 -16.77 -1.90
CA PHE A 411 12.23 -16.89 -3.11
C PHE A 411 12.71 -18.00 -4.04
N ARG A 412 14.03 -18.22 -4.15
CA ARG A 412 14.60 -19.31 -4.96
C ARG A 412 14.19 -20.71 -4.49
N LYS A 413 13.69 -20.85 -3.25
CA LYS A 413 13.17 -22.12 -2.71
C LYS A 413 11.72 -22.38 -3.15
N ARG A 414 11.00 -21.34 -3.60
CA ARG A 414 9.58 -21.37 -3.98
C ARG A 414 9.35 -21.58 -5.47
N THR A 415 10.38 -21.37 -6.28
CA THR A 415 10.26 -21.51 -7.74
C THR A 415 11.62 -21.72 -8.38
N ASN A 416 11.65 -22.47 -9.47
CA ASN A 416 12.85 -22.69 -10.27
C ASN A 416 13.06 -21.49 -11.21
N LEU A 417 13.74 -20.44 -10.70
CA LEU A 417 14.06 -19.24 -11.45
C LEU A 417 14.81 -19.53 -12.78
N PRO A 418 15.87 -20.37 -12.82
CA PRO A 418 16.55 -20.72 -14.07
C PRO A 418 15.63 -21.34 -15.14
N ALA A 419 14.70 -22.21 -14.72
CA ALA A 419 13.74 -22.82 -15.66
C ALA A 419 12.75 -21.79 -16.20
N GLN A 420 12.29 -20.86 -15.36
CA GLN A 420 11.39 -19.77 -15.77
C GLN A 420 12.06 -18.80 -16.74
N GLU A 421 13.34 -18.50 -16.52
CA GLU A 421 14.15 -17.66 -17.40
C GLU A 421 14.41 -18.36 -18.74
N LYS A 422 14.78 -19.65 -18.72
CA LYS A 422 14.95 -20.43 -19.94
C LYS A 422 13.65 -20.49 -20.77
N ALA A 423 12.50 -20.63 -20.12
CA ALA A 423 11.20 -20.60 -20.78
C ALA A 423 10.91 -19.24 -21.43
N LEU A 424 11.29 -18.14 -20.77
CA LEU A 424 11.16 -16.79 -21.31
C LEU A 424 12.06 -16.57 -22.54
N MET A 425 13.32 -17.01 -22.45
CA MET A 425 14.28 -16.94 -23.56
C MET A 425 13.84 -17.80 -24.75
N ALA A 426 13.34 -19.02 -24.49
CA ALA A 426 12.81 -19.91 -25.53
C ALA A 426 11.54 -19.36 -26.20
N ALA A 427 10.72 -18.60 -25.46
CA ALA A 427 9.54 -17.91 -25.99
C ALA A 427 9.88 -16.65 -26.83
N GLY A 428 11.16 -16.35 -27.06
CA GLY A 428 11.61 -15.24 -27.90
C GLY A 428 11.59 -13.87 -27.23
N CYS A 429 11.46 -13.80 -25.89
CA CYS A 429 11.41 -12.53 -25.18
C CYS A 429 12.82 -12.04 -24.72
N VAL A 430 13.38 -11.16 -25.56
CA VAL A 430 14.07 -9.89 -25.23
C VAL A 430 15.36 -9.94 -24.39
N GLY A 431 16.46 -10.30 -25.04
CA GLY A 431 17.74 -9.61 -24.90
C GLY A 431 18.11 -8.74 -26.11
N ALA A 432 17.42 -8.93 -27.25
CA ALA A 432 17.71 -8.20 -28.49
C ALA A 432 16.47 -8.17 -29.42
N ILE A 433 15.43 -7.41 -29.07
CA ILE A 433 14.50 -6.90 -30.12
C ILE A 433 15.01 -5.56 -30.66
N HIS A 434 16.18 -5.07 -30.21
CA HIS A 434 16.87 -4.00 -30.94
C HIS A 434 17.20 -4.40 -32.38
N GLU A 435 17.19 -5.70 -32.68
CA GLU A 435 17.22 -6.23 -34.03
C GLU A 435 16.25 -7.42 -34.14
N LEU A 436 14.93 -7.16 -34.15
CA LEU A 436 14.29 -7.59 -35.40
C LEU A 436 14.87 -6.59 -36.38
N PRO A 437 15.87 -6.95 -37.22
CA PRO A 437 16.26 -6.02 -38.26
C PRO A 437 14.94 -5.67 -38.95
N LEU A 438 14.61 -4.39 -38.99
CA LEU A 438 13.92 -3.87 -40.15
C LEU A 438 14.83 -4.31 -41.30
N ARG A 439 14.63 -5.51 -41.83
CA ARG A 439 15.55 -6.19 -42.75
C ARG A 439 15.77 -5.27 -43.95
N THR A 440 16.84 -4.50 -43.90
CA THR A 440 17.32 -3.59 -44.94
C THR A 440 18.35 -4.29 -45.83
N ASP A 441 18.79 -5.47 -45.43
CA ASP A 441 19.85 -6.28 -46.01
C ASP A 441 19.32 -7.61 -46.56
N GLY A 442 18.67 -7.52 -47.72
CA GLY A 442 18.91 -8.35 -48.92
C GLY A 442 18.86 -9.89 -48.92
N ALA A 443 18.90 -10.64 -47.83
CA ALA A 443 19.03 -12.11 -47.88
C ALA A 443 18.00 -12.85 -47.01
N GLY A 444 17.44 -13.95 -47.55
CA GLY A 444 16.23 -14.66 -47.11
C GLY A 444 16.25 -15.19 -45.67
N VAL A 445 15.14 -15.45 -44.97
CA VAL A 445 13.90 -16.13 -45.37
C VAL A 445 12.70 -15.49 -44.68
N GLY A 446 11.59 -15.32 -45.42
CA GLY A 446 10.29 -14.85 -44.94
C GLY A 446 9.91 -13.52 -45.60
N GLN A 447 9.04 -13.58 -46.61
CA GLN A 447 8.54 -12.44 -47.39
C GLN A 447 8.36 -11.18 -46.54
N LYS A 448 8.99 -10.04 -46.92
CA LYS A 448 8.38 -8.74 -46.59
C LYS A 448 6.94 -8.88 -47.05
N ALA A 449 5.97 -8.78 -46.13
CA ALA A 449 4.57 -8.76 -46.52
C ALA A 449 4.46 -7.74 -47.65
N LYS A 450 4.24 -8.21 -48.88
CA LYS A 450 4.03 -7.31 -50.01
C LYS A 450 2.63 -6.77 -49.77
N TRP A 451 2.57 -5.62 -49.12
CA TRP A 451 1.33 -4.89 -48.95
C TRP A 451 0.87 -4.46 -50.35
N HIS A 452 -0.03 -5.22 -50.94
CA HIS A 452 -0.64 -4.89 -52.21
C HIS A 452 -1.81 -3.94 -51.97
N ARG A 453 -1.93 -2.89 -52.79
CA ARG A 453 -3.17 -2.11 -52.83
C ARG A 453 -4.27 -3.05 -53.32
N ASN A 454 -5.24 -3.32 -52.47
CA ASN A 454 -6.44 -4.00 -52.88
C ASN A 454 -7.28 -3.02 -53.70
N ALA A 455 -7.42 -3.24 -55.01
CA ALA A 455 -8.19 -2.36 -55.90
C ALA A 455 -9.66 -2.22 -55.47
N LYS A 456 -10.18 -3.14 -54.66
CA LYS A 456 -11.53 -3.09 -54.08
C LYS A 456 -11.61 -2.29 -52.77
N LEU A 457 -10.48 -1.94 -52.17
CA LEU A 457 -10.40 -1.17 -50.93
C LEU A 457 -10.02 0.27 -51.26
N HIS A 458 -11.02 1.12 -51.50
CA HIS A 458 -10.79 2.55 -51.67
C HIS A 458 -10.35 3.15 -50.34
N GLN A 459 -9.12 3.66 -50.30
CA GLN A 459 -8.52 4.24 -49.09
C GLN A 459 -9.42 5.33 -48.50
N ASP A 460 -9.92 6.25 -49.32
CA ASP A 460 -10.75 7.37 -48.85
C ASP A 460 -12.05 6.88 -48.20
N ASN A 461 -12.70 5.85 -48.76
CA ASN A 461 -13.88 5.24 -48.16
C ASN A 461 -13.55 4.62 -46.79
N LEU A 462 -12.39 3.97 -46.67
CA LEU A 462 -11.94 3.39 -45.40
C LEU A 462 -11.68 4.47 -44.35
N MET A 463 -10.96 5.53 -44.73
CA MET A 463 -10.64 6.64 -43.84
C MET A 463 -11.92 7.35 -43.37
N SER A 464 -12.85 7.66 -44.27
CA SER A 464 -14.17 8.20 -43.92
C SER A 464 -14.99 7.21 -43.08
N ALA A 465 -14.90 5.90 -43.35
CA ALA A 465 -15.57 4.88 -42.57
C ALA A 465 -15.01 4.75 -41.14
N PHE A 466 -13.79 5.22 -40.87
CA PHE A 466 -13.20 5.34 -39.54
C PHE A 466 -13.12 6.81 -39.08
N ALA A 467 -13.93 7.70 -39.63
CA ALA A 467 -14.02 9.10 -39.22
C ALA A 467 -12.68 9.87 -39.21
N TRP A 468 -11.70 9.43 -40.01
CA TRP A 468 -10.43 10.16 -40.16
C TRP A 468 -10.67 11.49 -40.87
N LYS A 469 -10.13 12.54 -40.27
CA LYS A 469 -10.16 13.91 -40.81
C LYS A 469 -8.90 14.17 -41.62
N SER A 470 -8.96 15.18 -42.47
CA SER A 470 -7.78 15.67 -43.20
C SER A 470 -6.66 16.14 -42.26
N SER A 471 -7.03 16.69 -41.10
CA SER A 471 -6.11 17.06 -40.01
C SER A 471 -5.36 15.84 -39.47
N ASP A 472 -6.04 14.71 -39.24
CA ASP A 472 -5.44 13.51 -38.67
C ASP A 472 -4.38 12.93 -39.63
N LEU A 473 -4.67 12.96 -40.93
CA LEU A 473 -3.73 12.58 -41.97
C LEU A 473 -2.53 13.53 -42.06
N SER A 474 -2.73 14.82 -41.81
CA SER A 474 -1.64 15.80 -41.76
C SER A 474 -0.73 15.51 -40.56
N ASN A 475 -1.31 15.34 -39.38
CA ASN A 475 -0.60 15.00 -38.15
C ASN A 475 0.20 13.69 -38.33
N LEU A 476 -0.41 12.67 -38.93
CA LEU A 476 0.27 11.40 -39.20
C LEU A 476 1.48 11.55 -40.13
N ARG A 477 1.37 12.35 -41.19
CA ARG A 477 2.50 12.61 -42.10
C ARG A 477 3.62 13.35 -41.39
N GLU A 478 3.28 14.28 -40.51
CA GLU A 478 4.26 14.99 -39.69
C GLU A 478 4.96 14.04 -38.73
N MET A 479 4.21 13.25 -37.94
CA MET A 479 4.77 12.23 -37.04
C MET A 479 5.69 11.26 -37.77
N ALA A 480 5.29 10.80 -38.97
CA ALA A 480 6.10 9.89 -39.78
C ALA A 480 7.40 10.55 -40.28
N ARG A 481 7.43 11.87 -40.45
CA ARG A 481 8.59 12.63 -40.92
C ARG A 481 9.52 13.03 -39.78
N SER A 482 8.98 13.50 -38.66
CA SER A 482 9.74 14.01 -37.50
C SER A 482 10.12 12.94 -36.49
N GLY A 483 9.34 11.85 -36.40
CA GLY A 483 9.44 10.88 -35.33
C GLY A 483 8.89 11.39 -33.98
N SER A 484 8.15 12.50 -33.97
CA SER A 484 7.58 13.14 -32.78
C SER A 484 6.14 13.55 -33.01
N ASP A 485 5.35 13.64 -31.94
CA ASP A 485 3.99 14.18 -32.02
C ASP A 485 4.03 15.66 -32.47
N PRO A 486 3.08 16.11 -33.32
CA PRO A 486 3.04 17.48 -33.79
C PRO A 486 2.66 18.43 -32.64
N ILE A 487 3.39 19.54 -32.53
CA ILE A 487 3.12 20.57 -31.53
C ILE A 487 2.20 21.62 -32.14
N ALA A 488 1.07 21.87 -31.48
CA ALA A 488 0.12 22.92 -31.84
C ALA A 488 -0.07 23.89 -30.67
N SER A 489 -0.64 25.06 -30.98
CA SER A 489 -1.03 26.07 -30.00
C SER A 489 -2.53 26.33 -30.08
N LEU A 490 -3.05 27.07 -29.09
CA LEU A 490 -4.48 27.26 -28.83
C LEU A 490 -5.16 26.01 -28.25
N GLY A 491 -6.31 26.22 -27.61
CA GLY A 491 -7.14 25.13 -27.09
C GLY A 491 -7.94 24.44 -28.21
N TYR A 492 -8.44 23.24 -27.93
CA TYR A 492 -9.41 22.58 -28.78
C TYR A 492 -10.75 23.33 -28.72
N ASP A 493 -11.17 23.93 -29.83
CA ASP A 493 -12.38 24.76 -29.95
C ASP A 493 -13.56 24.02 -30.62
N GLY A 494 -13.36 22.74 -30.97
CA GLY A 494 -14.41 21.88 -31.51
C GLY A 494 -15.44 21.44 -30.46
N PRO A 495 -16.63 20.98 -30.89
CA PRO A 495 -17.61 20.41 -29.97
C PRO A 495 -17.06 19.15 -29.30
N LEU A 496 -17.52 18.87 -28.08
CA LEU A 496 -17.32 17.55 -27.47
C LEU A 496 -17.85 16.45 -28.40
N ALA A 497 -17.22 15.28 -28.37
CA ALA A 497 -17.54 14.22 -29.33
C ALA A 497 -19.03 13.83 -29.33
N SER A 498 -19.68 13.86 -28.16
CA SER A 498 -21.12 13.61 -27.97
C SER A 498 -22.06 14.68 -28.53
N LEU A 499 -21.55 15.90 -28.76
CA LEU A 499 -22.30 17.05 -29.28
C LEU A 499 -21.98 17.33 -30.75
N SER A 500 -21.04 16.60 -31.32
CA SER A 500 -20.62 16.83 -32.69
C SER A 500 -21.69 16.34 -33.67
N ASN A 501 -22.06 17.20 -34.62
CA ASN A 501 -22.92 16.83 -35.75
C ASN A 501 -22.17 16.00 -36.82
N GLN A 502 -20.88 15.75 -36.61
CA GLN A 502 -20.02 14.96 -37.48
C GLN A 502 -19.64 13.67 -36.79
N ARG A 503 -19.37 12.62 -37.58
CA ARG A 503 -18.88 11.34 -37.07
C ARG A 503 -17.54 11.54 -36.33
N GLN A 504 -17.43 10.98 -35.12
CA GLN A 504 -16.22 11.02 -34.31
C GLN A 504 -15.63 9.62 -34.13
N ASN A 505 -14.34 9.57 -33.81
CA ASN A 505 -13.68 8.34 -33.42
C ASN A 505 -14.04 7.95 -31.99
N LEU A 506 -13.98 6.65 -31.70
CA LEU A 506 -14.25 6.16 -30.35
C LEU A 506 -13.28 6.80 -29.34
N SER A 507 -12.02 7.00 -29.71
CA SER A 507 -11.00 7.67 -28.88
C SER A 507 -11.38 9.10 -28.48
N ASP A 508 -12.17 9.83 -29.28
CA ASP A 508 -12.53 11.22 -29.00
C ASP A 508 -13.44 11.36 -27.76
N TYR A 509 -14.12 10.27 -27.37
CA TYR A 509 -14.95 10.16 -26.18
C TYR A 509 -14.16 9.88 -24.90
N PHE A 510 -12.93 9.38 -25.02
CA PHE A 510 -12.06 9.10 -23.88
C PHE A 510 -11.14 10.30 -23.66
N LYS A 511 -11.11 10.82 -22.43
CA LYS A 511 -10.21 11.89 -22.03
C LYS A 511 -9.13 11.32 -21.11
N GLU A 512 -7.89 11.69 -21.36
CA GLU A 512 -6.78 11.29 -20.52
C GLU A 512 -6.95 11.90 -19.13
N GLN A 513 -6.74 11.08 -18.11
CA GLN A 513 -6.71 11.56 -16.75
C GLN A 513 -5.31 12.09 -16.46
N VAL A 514 -5.26 13.29 -15.88
CA VAL A 514 -4.02 13.91 -15.43
C VAL A 514 -4.05 14.04 -13.91
N ALA A 515 -2.91 13.80 -13.30
CA ALA A 515 -2.74 14.03 -11.87
C ALA A 515 -2.68 15.54 -11.59
N VAL A 516 -3.46 15.98 -10.61
CA VAL A 516 -3.53 17.38 -10.20
C VAL A 516 -3.52 17.41 -8.67
N VAL A 517 -2.57 18.13 -8.08
CA VAL A 517 -2.35 18.28 -6.63
C VAL A 517 -1.90 16.99 -5.92
N THR A 518 -2.74 15.95 -5.93
CA THR A 518 -2.62 14.78 -5.03
C THR A 518 -1.37 13.92 -5.28
N ASN A 519 -0.93 13.86 -6.53
CA ASN A 519 0.32 13.23 -6.92
C ASN A 519 1.03 14.04 -8.03
N PRO A 520 2.38 14.07 -8.06
CA PRO A 520 3.13 14.78 -9.08
C PRO A 520 3.05 14.05 -10.44
N ALA A 521 3.09 14.82 -11.52
CA ALA A 521 3.37 14.31 -12.85
C ALA A 521 4.88 14.04 -12.99
N ILE A 522 5.22 13.03 -13.80
CA ILE A 522 6.61 12.59 -14.02
C ILE A 522 7.10 13.19 -15.34
N ASP A 523 8.33 13.69 -15.36
CA ASP A 523 8.93 14.25 -16.57
C ASP A 523 9.47 13.12 -17.45
N ARG A 524 8.76 12.80 -18.54
CA ARG A 524 9.13 11.70 -19.45
C ARG A 524 10.52 11.87 -20.05
N GLU A 525 10.98 13.08 -20.33
CA GLU A 525 12.27 13.30 -21.00
C GLU A 525 13.42 13.19 -20.00
N ARG A 526 13.27 13.78 -18.81
CA ARG A 526 14.32 13.80 -17.79
C ARG A 526 14.38 12.53 -16.97
N GLU A 527 13.25 11.86 -16.78
CA GLU A 527 13.08 10.69 -15.92
C GLU A 527 12.71 9.45 -16.76
N ALA A 528 13.14 9.41 -18.03
CA ALA A 528 12.82 8.38 -19.02
C ALA A 528 13.09 6.95 -18.52
N GLU A 529 14.07 6.77 -17.63
CA GLU A 529 14.43 5.47 -17.05
C GLU A 529 13.37 4.85 -16.14
N HIS A 530 12.45 5.68 -15.61
CA HIS A 530 11.31 5.22 -14.82
C HIS A 530 10.16 4.70 -15.70
N PHE A 531 10.19 4.96 -17.01
CA PHE A 531 9.16 4.52 -17.94
C PHE A 531 9.55 3.22 -18.63
N SER A 532 8.54 2.38 -18.90
CA SER A 532 8.74 1.20 -19.73
C SER A 532 7.46 0.82 -20.46
N THR A 533 7.61 0.49 -21.74
CA THR A 533 6.56 -0.08 -22.60
C THR A 533 6.72 -1.60 -22.75
N ARG A 534 7.53 -2.26 -21.90
CA ARG A 534 7.73 -3.71 -21.94
C ARG A 534 6.42 -4.42 -21.61
N VAL A 535 6.02 -5.36 -22.47
CA VAL A 535 4.80 -6.17 -22.28
C VAL A 535 5.17 -7.65 -22.21
N TYR A 536 4.58 -8.35 -21.24
CA TYR A 536 4.67 -9.80 -21.14
C TYR A 536 3.39 -10.46 -21.65
N LEU A 537 3.53 -11.26 -22.70
CA LEU A 537 2.46 -12.06 -23.30
C LEU A 537 2.50 -13.50 -22.75
N GLY A 538 1.32 -14.07 -22.51
CA GLY A 538 1.17 -15.42 -21.96
C GLY A 538 0.66 -15.46 -20.51
N PRO A 539 0.55 -16.67 -19.93
CA PRO A 539 -0.01 -16.85 -18.60
C PRO A 539 0.86 -16.21 -17.52
N ARG A 540 0.23 -15.77 -16.43
CA ARG A 540 0.91 -15.33 -15.20
C ARG A 540 1.76 -16.50 -14.66
N PRO A 541 3.01 -16.27 -14.25
CA PRO A 541 3.81 -17.33 -13.64
C PRO A 541 3.15 -17.82 -12.34
N GLN A 542 3.29 -19.11 -12.05
CA GLN A 542 2.77 -19.72 -10.83
C GLN A 542 3.90 -19.96 -9.83
N LEU A 543 3.63 -19.78 -8.55
CA LEU A 543 4.46 -20.30 -7.47
C LEU A 543 4.24 -21.82 -7.42
N LYS A 544 5.32 -22.59 -7.31
CA LYS A 544 5.25 -24.06 -7.28
C LYS A 544 5.50 -24.60 -5.89
#